data_AF-A0A6I2IIZ6-F1
#
_entry.id   AF-A0A6I2IIZ6-F1
#
_cell.length_a   1.000
_cell.length_b   1.000
_cell.length_c   1.000
_cell.angle_alpha   90.00
_cell.angle_beta   90.00
_cell.angle_gamma   90.00
#
_symmetry.space_group_name_H-M   'P 1'
#
loop_
_entity.id
_entity.type
_entity.pdbx_description
1 polymer ?
#
loop_
_entity_poly.entity_id
_entity_poly.type
_entity_poly.pdbx_seq_one_letter_code
_entity_poly.pdbx_strand_id
1 'polypeptide(L)'
;MKLSLENVVLDRSGRTLVTSTLQRLIDTLQQAGGGTLVVTPGIYLTGTLILPSHFTLHLEAGARLLASQHEADYQAAETLTMAELSRMALIYARNARNVSLSGEGCIDGNATAWFSAEADTQGYRQPKTQRPRLLVLEGCEQVRLTDITLHDSPMWTAHLVSCNHVFIRNITIDNDLALSNTDALDIDSCQHVHISDSYFSAADDGICLKTTAKPAELQQPVYNVTVNNCIIRSKSCAIKVGTETFADITHLAVNNCVIFESNRGIGLVSRDGGRFSKMSFSNILFDCGHGNPCHWGKADPVFVSVRHRAPDVTPGDISLVVFSGLNGVGEGAINLHSEIPGAIRDVTFNGLTFSQRVSESDEQGCYDVRPPCNPDRPTGMGRDNAWRVNPQTGRAHGVERYPQGLPAIYAHGVQGLQLNAINITRPEPLPAGWDAEHIRIQDGDIREAK
;
A
#
# COMPACT_ATOMS: atom_id res chain seq x y z
N MET A 1 -9.21 -13.96 30.66
CA MET A 1 -8.40 -13.37 31.75
C MET A 1 -7.96 -11.96 31.37
N LYS A 2 -7.67 -11.06 32.31
CA LYS A 2 -7.12 -9.71 32.03
C LYS A 2 -5.91 -9.47 32.93
N LEU A 3 -4.78 -9.08 32.33
CA LEU A 3 -3.61 -8.55 33.02
C LEU A 3 -3.45 -7.08 32.65
N SER A 4 -3.13 -6.23 33.62
CA SER A 4 -2.90 -4.80 33.41
C SER A 4 -1.49 -4.43 33.86
N LEU A 5 -0.84 -3.53 33.12
CA LEU A 5 0.46 -2.99 33.50
C LEU A 5 0.40 -2.05 34.71
N GLU A 6 -0.78 -1.63 35.17
CA GLU A 6 -0.96 -0.73 36.33
C GLU A 6 -0.09 -1.13 37.54
N ASN A 7 -0.13 -2.41 37.89
CA ASN A 7 0.55 -2.98 39.06
C ASN A 7 1.84 -3.74 38.72
N VAL A 8 2.36 -3.59 37.50
CA VAL A 8 3.61 -4.22 37.07
C VAL A 8 4.75 -3.19 37.21
N VAL A 9 5.85 -3.60 37.85
CA VAL A 9 7.07 -2.79 37.96
C VAL A 9 7.91 -3.00 36.70
N LEU A 10 7.91 -1.99 35.82
CA LEU A 10 8.73 -1.90 34.61
C LEU A 10 8.96 -0.43 34.27
N ASP A 11 9.97 -0.15 33.44
CA ASP A 11 10.19 1.20 32.92
C ASP A 11 9.04 1.64 32.00
N ARG A 12 8.60 2.88 32.20
CA ARG A 12 7.53 3.54 31.41
C ARG A 12 8.01 4.84 30.78
N SER A 13 9.33 5.08 30.78
CA SER A 13 9.96 6.28 30.21
C SER A 13 10.48 6.07 28.78
N GLY A 14 10.46 4.84 28.27
CA GLY A 14 11.01 4.48 26.97
C GLY A 14 12.54 4.43 26.92
N ARG A 15 13.21 4.37 28.08
CA ARG A 15 14.70 4.41 28.18
C ARG A 15 15.33 3.04 28.29
N THR A 16 14.60 2.08 28.84
CA THR A 16 15.09 0.72 29.05
C THR A 16 14.16 -0.29 28.38
N LEU A 17 14.77 -1.33 27.82
CA LEU A 17 14.06 -2.38 27.11
C LEU A 17 13.21 -3.21 28.08
N VAL A 18 11.90 -3.31 27.83
CA VAL A 18 10.96 -4.06 28.69
C VAL A 18 10.40 -5.32 28.02
N THR A 19 10.93 -5.72 26.86
CA THR A 19 10.45 -6.84 26.03
C THR A 19 10.20 -8.11 26.83
N SER A 20 11.17 -8.55 27.65
CA SER A 20 11.08 -9.80 28.41
C SER A 20 9.96 -9.80 29.45
N THR A 21 9.61 -8.62 29.99
CA THR A 21 8.50 -8.50 30.94
C THR A 21 7.16 -8.51 30.22
N LEU A 22 7.04 -7.79 29.10
CA LEU A 22 5.84 -7.82 28.27
C LEU A 22 5.56 -9.22 27.74
N GLN A 23 6.57 -9.90 27.17
CA GLN A 23 6.40 -11.25 26.63
C GLN A 23 5.97 -12.26 27.71
N ARG A 24 6.55 -12.20 28.93
CA ARG A 24 6.12 -13.09 30.03
C ARG A 24 4.65 -12.91 30.41
N LEU A 25 4.12 -11.69 30.36
CA LEU A 25 2.70 -11.42 30.62
C LEU A 25 1.81 -12.00 29.51
N ILE A 26 2.26 -11.89 28.25
CA ILE A 26 1.60 -12.52 27.10
C ILE A 26 1.59 -14.04 27.25
N ASP A 27 2.73 -14.65 27.58
CA ASP A 27 2.87 -16.09 27.78
C ASP A 27 1.98 -16.58 28.94
N THR A 28 1.86 -15.79 30.01
CA THR A 28 0.96 -16.09 31.14
C THR A 28 -0.50 -16.13 30.68
N LEU A 29 -0.92 -15.15 29.87
CA LEU A 29 -2.27 -15.13 29.30
C LEU A 29 -2.49 -16.31 28.34
N GLN A 30 -1.49 -16.68 27.55
CA GLN A 30 -1.54 -17.86 26.69
C GLN A 30 -1.76 -19.14 27.50
N GLN A 31 -0.99 -19.34 28.57
CA GLN A 31 -1.10 -20.51 29.44
C GLN A 31 -2.47 -20.58 30.13
N ALA A 32 -3.12 -19.43 30.36
CA ALA A 32 -4.47 -19.35 30.88
C ALA A 32 -5.57 -19.54 29.81
N GLY A 33 -5.21 -19.88 28.56
CA GLY A 33 -6.15 -20.09 27.45
C GLY A 33 -6.53 -18.82 26.68
N GLY A 34 -5.85 -17.70 26.95
CA GLY A 34 -6.09 -16.41 26.30
C GLY A 34 -6.55 -15.31 27.26
N GLY A 35 -6.64 -14.09 26.72
CA GLY A 35 -7.10 -12.94 27.47
C GLY A 35 -6.55 -11.62 26.95
N THR A 36 -6.66 -10.61 27.78
CA THR A 36 -6.31 -9.23 27.43
C THR A 36 -5.10 -8.77 28.23
N LEU A 37 -4.06 -8.31 27.54
CA LEU A 37 -3.02 -7.48 28.13
C LEU A 37 -3.41 -6.01 27.94
N VAL A 38 -3.65 -5.32 29.05
CA VAL A 38 -3.91 -3.87 29.08
C VAL A 38 -2.61 -3.13 29.37
N VAL A 39 -2.17 -2.36 28.38
CA VAL A 39 -1.02 -1.47 28.45
C VAL A 39 -1.54 -0.09 28.88
N THR A 40 -1.22 0.29 30.12
CA THR A 40 -1.63 1.57 30.71
C THR A 40 -0.72 2.71 30.24
N PRO A 41 -1.09 3.99 30.47
CA PRO A 41 -0.31 5.13 29.98
C PRO A 41 1.18 5.10 30.35
N GLY A 42 2.04 5.44 29.38
CA GLY A 42 3.49 5.33 29.50
C GLY A 42 4.16 5.01 28.15
N ILE A 43 5.48 5.14 28.09
CA ILE A 43 6.30 4.78 26.92
C ILE A 43 7.10 3.51 27.25
N TYR A 44 6.91 2.46 26.46
CA TYR A 44 7.49 1.15 26.70
C TYR A 44 8.39 0.78 25.53
N LEU A 45 9.71 0.86 25.72
CA LEU A 45 10.69 0.46 24.71
C LEU A 45 10.71 -1.07 24.62
N THR A 46 10.41 -1.63 23.45
CA THR A 46 10.33 -3.08 23.25
C THR A 46 10.93 -3.50 21.91
N GLY A 47 11.44 -4.73 21.89
CA GLY A 47 11.69 -5.50 20.68
C GLY A 47 10.48 -6.36 20.34
N THR A 48 10.72 -7.46 19.62
CA THR A 48 9.64 -8.33 19.14
C THR A 48 8.77 -8.88 20.27
N LEU A 49 7.45 -8.75 20.11
CA LEU A 49 6.41 -9.39 20.91
C LEU A 49 5.63 -10.38 20.04
N ILE A 50 5.51 -11.63 20.52
CA ILE A 50 4.81 -12.71 19.82
C ILE A 50 3.43 -12.89 20.45
N LEU A 51 2.38 -12.72 19.64
CA LEU A 51 0.99 -12.80 20.10
C LEU A 51 0.43 -14.23 19.91
N PRO A 52 -0.22 -14.80 20.93
CA PRO A 52 -0.85 -16.11 20.86
C PRO A 52 -2.30 -16.02 20.34
N SER A 53 -2.95 -17.17 20.15
CA SER A 53 -4.39 -17.24 19.93
C SER A 53 -5.19 -16.73 21.14
N HIS A 54 -6.43 -16.30 20.90
CA HIS A 54 -7.39 -15.84 21.89
C HIS A 54 -6.88 -14.66 22.73
N PHE A 55 -6.16 -13.75 22.07
CA PHE A 55 -5.42 -12.70 22.74
C PHE A 55 -5.87 -11.31 22.28
N THR A 56 -5.91 -10.37 23.22
CA THR A 56 -6.12 -8.95 22.96
C THR A 56 -4.97 -8.15 23.53
N LEU A 57 -4.29 -7.39 22.69
CA LEU A 57 -3.41 -6.30 23.09
C LEU A 57 -4.25 -5.02 23.12
N HIS A 58 -4.45 -4.45 24.32
CA HIS A 58 -5.23 -3.23 24.49
C HIS A 58 -4.34 -2.11 25.00
N LEU A 59 -4.12 -1.06 24.21
CA LEU A 59 -3.35 0.12 24.60
C LEU A 59 -4.32 1.23 24.98
N GLU A 60 -4.29 1.64 26.25
CA GLU A 60 -5.10 2.76 26.72
C GLU A 60 -4.59 4.09 26.13
N ALA A 61 -5.44 5.12 26.13
CA ALA A 61 -5.05 6.46 25.71
C ALA A 61 -3.80 6.92 26.48
N GLY A 62 -2.75 7.34 25.76
CA GLY A 62 -1.46 7.72 26.35
C GLY A 62 -0.47 6.57 26.57
N ALA A 63 -0.84 5.33 26.26
CA ALA A 63 0.11 4.22 26.16
C ALA A 63 0.83 4.24 24.80
N ARG A 64 2.15 4.06 24.82
CA ARG A 64 3.00 3.98 23.62
C ARG A 64 3.93 2.77 23.71
N LEU A 65 3.79 1.82 22.80
CA LEU A 65 4.83 0.81 22.55
C LEU A 65 5.83 1.39 21.56
N LEU A 66 7.06 1.65 22.00
CA LEU A 66 8.12 2.24 21.19
C LEU A 66 9.07 1.15 20.71
N ALA A 67 9.25 1.06 19.41
CA ALA A 67 10.16 0.08 18.80
C ALA A 67 11.63 0.38 19.16
N SER A 68 12.37 -0.69 19.49
CA SER A 68 13.82 -0.60 19.67
C SER A 68 14.54 -0.18 18.39
N GLN A 69 15.68 0.48 18.53
CA GLN A 69 16.53 0.91 17.41
C GLN A 69 17.64 -0.12 17.09
N HIS A 70 17.67 -1.25 17.80
CA HIS A 70 18.71 -2.27 17.69
C HIS A 70 18.17 -3.56 17.05
N GLU A 71 18.81 -4.02 15.97
CA GLU A 71 18.45 -5.27 15.25
C GLU A 71 18.44 -6.51 16.16
N ALA A 72 19.28 -6.53 17.20
CA ALA A 72 19.36 -7.63 18.15
C ALA A 72 18.08 -7.83 18.98
N ASP A 73 17.23 -6.80 19.10
CA ASP A 73 15.99 -6.89 19.87
C ASP A 73 14.83 -7.54 19.07
N TYR A 74 15.07 -7.88 17.80
CA TYR A 74 14.09 -8.47 16.89
C TYR A 74 14.32 -9.96 16.60
N GLN A 75 15.16 -10.62 17.39
CA GLN A 75 15.59 -12.00 17.16
C GLN A 75 14.63 -13.05 17.76
N ALA A 76 13.58 -12.62 18.48
CA ALA A 76 12.65 -13.55 19.13
C ALA A 76 11.80 -14.35 18.14
N ALA A 77 11.58 -13.82 16.95
CA ALA A 77 10.91 -14.50 15.86
C ALA A 77 11.33 -13.95 14.50
N GLU A 78 11.23 -14.80 13.48
CA GLU A 78 11.32 -14.41 12.08
C GLU A 78 10.00 -14.71 11.38
N THR A 79 9.60 -13.79 10.51
CA THR A 79 8.45 -13.96 9.63
C THR A 79 8.79 -14.90 8.48
N LEU A 80 7.80 -15.63 7.97
CA LEU A 80 7.98 -16.43 6.76
C LEU A 80 8.13 -15.56 5.52
N THR A 81 7.31 -14.51 5.43
CA THR A 81 7.41 -13.51 4.37
C THR A 81 8.60 -12.59 4.59
N MET A 82 9.19 -12.14 3.49
CA MET A 82 10.29 -11.20 3.50
C MET A 82 9.81 -9.91 2.84
N ALA A 83 10.07 -8.78 3.47
CA ALA A 83 9.86 -7.47 2.88
C ALA A 83 11.23 -6.87 2.60
N GLU A 84 11.49 -6.53 1.33
CA GLU A 84 12.83 -6.27 0.82
C GLU A 84 13.80 -7.41 1.20
N LEU A 85 14.70 -7.17 2.16
CA LEU A 85 15.68 -8.15 2.64
C LEU A 85 15.49 -8.50 4.12
N SER A 86 14.37 -8.12 4.74
CA SER A 86 14.15 -8.28 6.18
C SER A 86 12.96 -9.15 6.55
N ARG A 87 13.13 -9.87 7.66
CA ARG A 87 12.11 -10.72 8.32
C ARG A 87 11.76 -10.24 9.72
N MET A 88 12.24 -9.06 10.12
CA MET A 88 12.02 -8.53 11.46
C MET A 88 10.59 -7.98 11.59
N ALA A 89 10.01 -8.16 12.76
CA ALA A 89 8.69 -7.61 13.11
C ALA A 89 8.66 -7.18 14.58
N LEU A 90 8.04 -6.03 14.90
CA LEU A 90 7.83 -5.60 16.28
C LEU A 90 6.70 -6.41 16.93
N ILE A 91 5.52 -6.44 16.32
CA ILE A 91 4.39 -7.26 16.76
C ILE A 91 4.18 -8.38 15.75
N TYR A 92 4.24 -9.63 16.21
CA TYR A 92 4.16 -10.79 15.34
C TYR A 92 3.15 -11.82 15.83
N ALA A 93 2.37 -12.39 14.92
CA ALA A 93 1.61 -13.61 15.18
C ALA A 93 1.64 -14.53 13.96
N ARG A 94 1.69 -15.84 14.20
CA ARG A 94 1.62 -16.86 13.15
C ARG A 94 0.64 -17.95 13.51
N ASN A 95 -0.23 -18.33 12.56
CA ASN A 95 -1.23 -19.38 12.71
C ASN A 95 -2.12 -19.22 13.95
N ALA A 96 -2.36 -17.97 14.37
CA ALA A 96 -3.14 -17.64 15.56
C ALA A 96 -4.61 -17.40 15.22
N ARG A 97 -5.51 -17.67 16.17
CA ARG A 97 -6.96 -17.46 16.03
C ARG A 97 -7.45 -16.44 17.05
N ASN A 98 -8.41 -15.59 16.68
CA ASN A 98 -9.02 -14.58 17.56
C ASN A 98 -7.95 -13.64 18.17
N VAL A 99 -7.19 -12.96 17.32
CA VAL A 99 -6.18 -11.96 17.73
C VAL A 99 -6.76 -10.57 17.57
N SER A 100 -6.63 -9.73 18.60
CA SER A 100 -7.15 -8.36 18.59
C SER A 100 -6.09 -7.34 19.05
N LEU A 101 -5.96 -6.24 18.32
CA LEU A 101 -5.27 -5.02 18.77
C LEU A 101 -6.32 -3.93 18.93
N SER A 102 -6.30 -3.23 20.07
CA SER A 102 -7.36 -2.26 20.39
C SER A 102 -6.92 -1.12 21.28
N GLY A 103 -7.76 -0.08 21.37
CA GLY A 103 -7.63 1.05 22.29
C GLY A 103 -6.93 2.25 21.66
N GLU A 104 -7.02 3.41 22.31
CA GLU A 104 -6.61 4.72 21.75
C GLU A 104 -5.11 5.04 21.96
N GLY A 105 -4.31 4.03 22.29
CA GLY A 105 -2.86 4.17 22.38
C GLY A 105 -2.14 4.07 21.03
N CYS A 106 -0.81 3.99 21.08
CA CYS A 106 0.05 4.06 19.91
C CYS A 106 1.09 2.93 19.90
N ILE A 107 1.29 2.32 18.73
CA ILE A 107 2.50 1.54 18.44
C ILE A 107 3.37 2.41 17.54
N ASP A 108 4.54 2.78 18.03
CA ASP A 108 5.46 3.75 17.44
C ASP A 108 6.71 3.02 16.94
N GLY A 109 6.93 3.05 15.63
CA GLY A 109 7.98 2.31 14.94
C GLY A 109 9.36 2.93 15.03
N ASN A 110 9.50 4.16 15.54
CA ASN A 110 10.78 4.82 15.71
C ASN A 110 11.59 4.88 14.39
N ALA A 111 10.91 5.16 13.27
CA ALA A 111 11.42 4.96 11.92
C ALA A 111 12.73 5.68 11.68
N THR A 112 12.87 6.92 12.17
CA THR A 112 14.07 7.75 11.91
C THR A 112 15.39 7.05 12.25
N ALA A 113 15.43 6.14 13.23
CA ALA A 113 16.63 5.38 13.60
C ALA A 113 17.05 4.30 12.58
N TRP A 114 16.18 4.02 11.61
CA TRP A 114 16.33 2.99 10.58
C TRP A 114 16.66 3.55 9.19
N PHE A 115 16.89 4.85 9.08
CA PHE A 115 17.28 5.53 7.85
C PHE A 115 18.54 6.38 8.08
N SER A 116 19.23 6.73 7.00
CA SER A 116 20.33 7.71 7.05
C SER A 116 19.85 9.03 7.64
N ALA A 117 20.75 9.78 8.27
CA ALA A 117 20.42 11.10 8.82
C ALA A 117 20.04 12.09 7.70
N GLU A 118 20.84 12.11 6.63
CA GLU A 118 20.65 13.00 5.49
C GLU A 118 19.91 12.33 4.34
N ALA A 119 19.20 13.15 3.56
CA ALA A 119 18.62 12.75 2.29
C ALA A 119 19.69 12.75 1.17
N ASP A 120 19.52 11.89 0.18
CA ASP A 120 20.32 11.89 -1.03
C ASP A 120 19.89 12.98 -2.03
N THR A 121 20.53 13.03 -3.19
CA THR A 121 20.22 14.03 -4.24
C THR A 121 18.83 13.89 -4.87
N GLN A 122 18.15 12.78 -4.64
CA GLN A 122 16.76 12.55 -5.05
C GLN A 122 15.78 12.83 -3.91
N GLY A 123 16.26 13.28 -2.75
CA GLY A 123 15.46 13.64 -1.58
C GLY A 123 15.11 12.47 -0.67
N TYR A 124 15.72 11.28 -0.84
CA TYR A 124 15.45 10.14 0.04
C TYR A 124 16.48 9.98 1.14
N ARG A 125 15.99 9.74 2.35
CA ARG A 125 16.82 9.13 3.39
C ARG A 125 17.01 7.66 3.03
N GLN A 126 18.24 7.20 2.96
CA GLN A 126 18.58 5.84 2.57
C GLN A 126 18.20 4.88 3.71
N PRO A 127 17.34 3.87 3.47
CA PRO A 127 16.96 2.92 4.51
C PRO A 127 18.12 1.97 4.86
N LYS A 128 18.15 1.52 6.12
CA LYS A 128 18.93 0.32 6.51
C LYS A 128 18.37 -0.91 5.78
N THR A 129 19.23 -1.89 5.53
CA THR A 129 18.85 -3.14 4.84
C THR A 129 17.89 -3.99 5.67
N GLN A 130 18.17 -4.13 6.96
CA GLN A 130 17.31 -4.85 7.90
C GLN A 130 16.48 -3.81 8.66
N ARG A 131 15.17 -3.82 8.45
CA ARG A 131 14.21 -2.92 9.13
C ARG A 131 13.02 -3.73 9.61
N PRO A 132 12.53 -3.50 10.84
CA PRO A 132 11.36 -4.21 11.33
C PRO A 132 10.10 -3.64 10.68
N ARG A 133 9.19 -4.54 10.32
CA ARG A 133 7.79 -4.18 10.08
C ARG A 133 7.09 -4.00 11.43
N LEU A 134 6.10 -3.11 11.50
CA LEU A 134 5.50 -2.78 12.80
C LEU A 134 4.55 -3.88 13.30
N LEU A 135 3.67 -4.37 12.43
CA LEU A 135 2.73 -5.44 12.71
C LEU A 135 2.77 -6.46 11.57
N VAL A 136 3.05 -7.72 11.89
CA VAL A 136 3.01 -8.82 10.92
C VAL A 136 2.14 -9.96 11.46
N LEU A 137 1.10 -10.33 10.72
CA LEU A 137 0.21 -11.44 11.06
C LEU A 137 0.19 -12.44 9.91
N GLU A 138 0.68 -13.66 10.12
CA GLU A 138 0.79 -14.69 9.07
C GLU A 138 -0.16 -15.87 9.35
N GLY A 139 -1.04 -16.19 8.41
CA GLY A 139 -1.96 -17.34 8.52
C GLY A 139 -2.95 -17.23 9.68
N CYS A 140 -3.27 -16.02 10.15
CA CYS A 140 -4.15 -15.82 11.30
C CYS A 140 -5.64 -15.81 10.90
N GLU A 141 -6.52 -16.23 11.81
CA GLU A 141 -7.98 -16.23 11.59
C GLU A 141 -8.69 -15.37 12.64
N GLN A 142 -9.76 -14.67 12.24
CA GLN A 142 -10.54 -13.81 13.13
C GLN A 142 -9.70 -12.67 13.74
N VAL A 143 -9.07 -11.89 12.87
CA VAL A 143 -8.21 -10.75 13.25
C VAL A 143 -9.05 -9.49 13.41
N ARG A 144 -8.82 -8.72 14.48
CA ARG A 144 -9.48 -7.42 14.72
C ARG A 144 -8.47 -6.33 15.07
N LEU A 145 -8.44 -5.25 14.29
CA LEU A 145 -7.68 -4.04 14.60
C LEU A 145 -8.66 -2.87 14.76
N THR A 146 -8.75 -2.29 15.96
CA THR A 146 -9.80 -1.30 16.26
C THR A 146 -9.28 -0.13 17.11
N ASP A 147 -9.59 1.11 16.74
CA ASP A 147 -9.34 2.33 17.55
C ASP A 147 -7.85 2.68 17.80
N ILE A 148 -6.91 1.88 17.29
CA ILE A 148 -5.47 1.96 17.57
C ILE A 148 -4.73 2.85 16.56
N THR A 149 -3.66 3.49 17.04
CA THR A 149 -2.70 4.21 16.18
C THR A 149 -1.44 3.38 15.92
N LEU A 150 -1.06 3.25 14.65
CA LEU A 150 0.25 2.78 14.20
C LEU A 150 1.01 3.97 13.61
N HIS A 151 2.19 4.25 14.10
CA HIS A 151 2.90 5.50 13.78
C HIS A 151 4.36 5.24 13.43
N ASP A 152 4.88 6.04 12.51
CA ASP A 152 6.31 6.15 12.19
C ASP A 152 6.98 4.79 12.00
N SER A 153 6.45 3.97 11.08
CA SER A 153 6.97 2.64 10.80
C SER A 153 8.32 2.70 10.04
N PRO A 154 9.32 1.87 10.39
CA PRO A 154 10.58 1.78 9.65
C PRO A 154 10.43 1.19 8.24
N MET A 155 9.34 0.45 8.01
CA MET A 155 9.05 -0.29 6.78
C MET A 155 7.53 -0.47 6.63
N TRP A 156 7.05 -1.52 5.95
CA TRP A 156 5.62 -1.84 5.87
C TRP A 156 4.99 -1.91 7.26
N THR A 157 3.89 -1.20 7.44
CA THR A 157 3.38 -0.88 8.78
C THR A 157 2.51 -2.01 9.33
N ALA A 158 1.36 -2.26 8.72
CA ALA A 158 0.52 -3.40 9.04
C ALA A 158 0.50 -4.38 7.87
N HIS A 159 1.21 -5.50 8.01
CA HIS A 159 1.30 -6.53 6.99
C HIS A 159 0.56 -7.80 7.42
N LEU A 160 -0.61 -7.99 6.84
CA LEU A 160 -1.45 -9.15 7.09
C LEU A 160 -1.28 -10.11 5.92
N VAL A 161 -0.72 -11.27 6.21
CA VAL A 161 -0.38 -12.29 5.23
C VAL A 161 -1.27 -13.50 5.44
N SER A 162 -2.04 -13.85 4.41
CA SER A 162 -2.86 -15.07 4.39
C SER A 162 -3.83 -15.19 5.56
N CYS A 163 -4.25 -14.05 6.10
CA CYS A 163 -5.23 -14.01 7.16
C CYS A 163 -6.64 -14.20 6.61
N ASN A 164 -7.53 -14.75 7.43
CA ASN A 164 -8.91 -15.01 7.05
C ASN A 164 -9.88 -14.44 8.10
N HIS A 165 -10.95 -13.77 7.65
CA HIS A 165 -11.86 -12.99 8.48
C HIS A 165 -11.12 -11.89 9.25
N VAL A 166 -10.80 -10.81 8.53
CA VAL A 166 -10.07 -9.66 9.04
C VAL A 166 -10.99 -8.46 9.13
N PHE A 167 -11.02 -7.81 10.29
CA PHE A 167 -11.82 -6.61 10.54
C PHE A 167 -10.92 -5.49 11.04
N ILE A 168 -10.82 -4.41 10.26
CA ILE A 168 -10.02 -3.23 10.56
C ILE A 168 -10.98 -2.04 10.59
N ARG A 169 -11.09 -1.36 11.73
CA ARG A 169 -12.05 -0.27 11.90
C ARG A 169 -11.49 0.84 12.76
N ASN A 170 -11.68 2.09 12.34
CA ASN A 170 -11.31 3.26 13.13
C ASN A 170 -9.84 3.26 13.57
N ILE A 171 -8.93 2.81 12.70
CA ILE A 171 -7.49 2.89 12.98
C ILE A 171 -6.87 4.12 12.32
N THR A 172 -5.76 4.56 12.88
CA THR A 172 -4.90 5.58 12.28
C THR A 172 -3.56 4.95 11.96
N ILE A 173 -3.14 5.03 10.70
CA ILE A 173 -1.75 4.76 10.31
C ILE A 173 -1.17 6.05 9.75
N ASP A 174 -0.14 6.58 10.42
CA ASP A 174 0.48 7.85 10.04
C ASP A 174 2.01 7.73 10.04
N ASN A 175 2.58 7.60 8.86
CA ASN A 175 4.01 7.52 8.64
C ASN A 175 4.58 8.84 8.10
N ASP A 176 5.86 9.06 8.38
CA ASP A 176 6.63 10.14 7.77
C ASP A 176 6.73 9.93 6.24
N LEU A 177 6.22 10.90 5.50
CA LEU A 177 6.16 10.89 4.03
C LEU A 177 7.54 10.98 3.35
N ALA A 178 8.62 11.22 4.11
CA ALA A 178 9.99 11.23 3.60
C ALA A 178 10.68 9.85 3.67
N LEU A 179 10.06 8.84 4.29
CA LEU A 179 10.69 7.55 4.59
C LEU A 179 10.21 6.44 3.65
N SER A 180 11.12 5.88 2.84
CA SER A 180 10.77 4.89 1.81
C SER A 180 10.23 3.57 2.35
N ASN A 181 9.38 2.90 1.55
CA ASN A 181 8.81 1.58 1.83
C ASN A 181 7.95 1.54 3.11
N THR A 182 7.25 2.62 3.38
CA THR A 182 6.36 2.77 4.53
C THR A 182 4.90 2.65 4.13
N ASP A 183 4.57 1.56 3.42
CA ASP A 183 3.20 1.16 3.12
C ASP A 183 2.40 1.17 4.43
N ALA A 184 1.20 1.76 4.42
CA ALA A 184 0.39 1.84 5.63
C ALA A 184 -0.31 0.49 5.92
N LEU A 185 -1.04 -0.08 4.96
CA LEU A 185 -1.72 -1.35 5.16
C LEU A 185 -1.53 -2.30 3.96
N ASP A 186 -0.89 -3.44 4.22
CA ASP A 186 -0.70 -4.51 3.26
C ASP A 186 -1.62 -5.70 3.55
N ILE A 187 -2.56 -5.92 2.64
CA ILE A 187 -3.45 -7.08 2.59
C ILE A 187 -2.86 -8.08 1.58
N ASP A 188 -1.98 -8.94 2.08
CA ASP A 188 -1.27 -9.92 1.27
C ASP A 188 -1.94 -11.30 1.34
N SER A 189 -2.49 -11.77 0.22
CA SER A 189 -3.16 -13.08 0.14
C SER A 189 -4.25 -13.31 1.21
N CYS A 190 -4.88 -12.27 1.75
CA CYS A 190 -5.93 -12.41 2.75
C CYS A 190 -7.32 -12.64 2.13
N GLN A 191 -8.23 -13.23 2.90
CA GLN A 191 -9.61 -13.48 2.48
C GLN A 191 -10.62 -13.00 3.51
N HIS A 192 -11.77 -12.50 3.04
CA HIS A 192 -12.84 -11.96 3.89
C HIS A 192 -12.35 -10.79 4.75
N VAL A 193 -11.99 -9.70 4.08
CA VAL A 193 -11.38 -8.52 4.71
C VAL A 193 -12.35 -7.35 4.67
N HIS A 194 -12.56 -6.72 5.83
CA HIS A 194 -13.37 -5.53 5.99
C HIS A 194 -12.52 -4.41 6.60
N ILE A 195 -12.33 -3.32 5.85
CA ILE A 195 -11.60 -2.13 6.28
C ILE A 195 -12.59 -0.96 6.27
N SER A 196 -12.78 -0.29 7.40
CA SER A 196 -13.65 0.88 7.45
C SER A 196 -13.21 1.99 8.40
N ASP A 197 -13.73 3.20 8.15
CA ASP A 197 -13.70 4.33 9.07
C ASP A 197 -12.29 4.74 9.50
N SER A 198 -11.28 4.54 8.64
CA SER A 198 -9.86 4.62 9.03
C SER A 198 -9.10 5.69 8.26
N TYR A 199 -8.00 6.16 8.85
CA TYR A 199 -7.06 7.11 8.24
C TYR A 199 -5.73 6.42 7.93
N PHE A 200 -5.24 6.61 6.70
CA PHE A 200 -3.98 6.05 6.23
C PHE A 200 -3.11 7.14 5.58
N SER A 201 -1.88 7.30 6.06
CA SER A 201 -0.86 8.20 5.50
C SER A 201 0.48 7.48 5.39
N ALA A 202 1.00 7.40 4.16
CA ALA A 202 2.21 6.64 3.83
C ALA A 202 3.09 7.38 2.83
N ALA A 203 4.42 7.24 2.94
CA ALA A 203 5.33 7.65 1.87
C ALA A 203 5.26 6.71 0.66
N ASP A 204 4.85 5.46 0.92
CA ASP A 204 4.59 4.44 -0.08
C ASP A 204 3.08 4.21 -0.22
N ASP A 205 2.62 2.99 -0.49
CA ASP A 205 1.20 2.72 -0.72
C ASP A 205 0.33 2.91 0.54
N GLY A 206 -0.86 3.50 0.38
CA GLY A 206 -1.81 3.70 1.49
C GLY A 206 -2.45 2.39 1.93
N ILE A 207 -3.29 1.82 1.08
CA ILE A 207 -3.81 0.45 1.22
C ILE A 207 -3.36 -0.34 0.01
N CYS A 208 -2.59 -1.40 0.24
CA CYS A 208 -2.09 -2.26 -0.82
C CYS A 208 -2.61 -3.70 -0.70
N LEU A 209 -3.20 -4.20 -1.78
CA LEU A 209 -3.54 -5.61 -1.94
C LEU A 209 -2.46 -6.29 -2.76
N LYS A 210 -1.82 -7.31 -2.20
CA LYS A 210 -0.73 -8.03 -2.86
C LYS A 210 -0.95 -9.54 -2.75
N THR A 211 -0.23 -10.30 -3.56
CA THR A 211 -0.08 -11.75 -3.42
C THR A 211 1.40 -12.06 -3.57
N THR A 212 2.20 -11.70 -2.57
CA THR A 212 3.68 -11.84 -2.60
C THR A 212 4.10 -13.29 -2.83
N ALA A 213 5.29 -13.51 -3.39
CA ALA A 213 5.88 -14.84 -3.47
C ALA A 213 6.29 -15.31 -2.06
N LYS A 214 5.74 -16.45 -1.63
CA LYS A 214 5.93 -16.97 -0.28
C LYS A 214 5.82 -18.50 -0.23
N PRO A 215 6.14 -19.15 0.91
CA PRO A 215 6.00 -20.60 1.04
C PRO A 215 4.57 -21.06 0.71
N ALA A 216 4.45 -22.29 0.18
CA ALA A 216 3.18 -22.83 -0.31
C ALA A 216 2.06 -22.81 0.74
N GLU A 217 2.39 -22.95 2.03
CA GLU A 217 1.41 -22.88 3.13
C GLU A 217 0.74 -21.52 3.32
N LEU A 218 1.33 -20.44 2.79
CA LEU A 218 0.75 -19.09 2.77
C LEU A 218 0.35 -18.65 1.35
N GLN A 219 0.62 -19.44 0.31
CA GLN A 219 0.31 -19.00 -1.07
C GLN A 219 -1.18 -19.20 -1.38
N GLN A 220 -1.95 -18.11 -1.39
CA GLN A 220 -3.37 -18.13 -1.73
C GLN A 220 -3.82 -16.82 -2.41
N PRO A 221 -4.97 -16.78 -3.10
CA PRO A 221 -5.49 -15.54 -3.69
C PRO A 221 -5.97 -14.55 -2.63
N VAL A 222 -6.04 -13.28 -3.00
CA VAL A 222 -6.84 -12.29 -2.27
C VAL A 222 -8.29 -12.41 -2.75
N TYR A 223 -9.22 -12.62 -1.81
CA TYR A 223 -10.62 -12.85 -2.13
C TYR A 223 -11.55 -12.13 -1.15
N ASN A 224 -12.55 -11.42 -1.70
CA ASN A 224 -13.61 -10.79 -0.93
C ASN A 224 -13.08 -9.73 0.06
N VAL A 225 -12.74 -8.57 -0.48
CA VAL A 225 -12.21 -7.42 0.27
C VAL A 225 -13.13 -6.22 0.11
N THR A 226 -13.44 -5.56 1.22
CA THR A 226 -14.20 -4.31 1.24
C THR A 226 -13.41 -3.21 1.93
N VAL A 227 -13.35 -2.04 1.31
CA VAL A 227 -12.77 -0.81 1.86
C VAL A 227 -13.85 0.27 1.82
N ASN A 228 -14.20 0.84 2.96
CA ASN A 228 -15.30 1.79 3.07
C ASN A 228 -14.99 2.96 4.01
N ASN A 229 -15.36 4.18 3.63
CA ASN A 229 -15.27 5.34 4.52
C ASN A 229 -13.84 5.60 5.06
N CYS A 230 -12.84 5.55 4.18
CA CYS A 230 -11.44 5.79 4.55
C CYS A 230 -10.94 7.12 3.98
N ILE A 231 -10.02 7.76 4.72
CA ILE A 231 -9.27 8.94 4.27
C ILE A 231 -7.82 8.51 4.05
N ILE A 232 -7.30 8.75 2.84
CA ILE A 232 -6.03 8.16 2.41
C ILE A 232 -5.14 9.21 1.77
N ARG A 233 -3.89 9.28 2.25
CA ARG A 233 -2.79 10.08 1.70
C ARG A 233 -1.61 9.18 1.36
N SER A 234 -1.00 9.39 0.20
CA SER A 234 0.14 8.58 -0.21
C SER A 234 1.06 9.29 -1.19
N LYS A 235 2.37 9.30 -0.95
CA LYS A 235 3.35 9.78 -1.95
C LYS A 235 3.59 8.78 -3.11
N SER A 236 3.09 7.55 -3.00
CA SER A 236 3.08 6.53 -4.07
C SER A 236 1.67 6.33 -4.61
N CYS A 237 0.89 5.35 -4.09
CA CYS A 237 -0.48 5.10 -4.49
C CYS A 237 -1.41 4.97 -3.28
N ALA A 238 -2.49 5.74 -3.22
CA ALA A 238 -3.44 5.69 -2.11
C ALA A 238 -4.12 4.31 -2.00
N ILE A 239 -4.65 3.78 -3.11
CA ILE A 239 -5.23 2.44 -3.18
C ILE A 239 -4.53 1.64 -4.26
N LYS A 240 -3.78 0.62 -3.85
CA LYS A 240 -2.95 -0.20 -4.73
C LYS A 240 -3.43 -1.65 -4.77
N VAL A 241 -3.42 -2.22 -5.97
CA VAL A 241 -3.44 -3.66 -6.20
C VAL A 241 -2.16 -4.02 -6.96
N GLY A 242 -1.32 -4.86 -6.37
CA GLY A 242 0.03 -5.20 -6.84
C GLY A 242 1.15 -4.38 -6.18
N THR A 243 2.41 -4.48 -6.60
CA THR A 243 2.85 -5.11 -7.85
C THR A 243 3.09 -6.60 -7.75
N GLU A 244 3.38 -7.13 -6.57
CA GLU A 244 3.63 -8.56 -6.35
C GLU A 244 2.33 -9.34 -6.42
N THR A 245 2.12 -10.04 -7.53
CA THR A 245 0.80 -10.57 -7.91
C THR A 245 0.86 -12.06 -8.27
N PHE A 246 1.43 -12.89 -7.41
CA PHE A 246 1.68 -14.32 -7.67
C PHE A 246 0.42 -15.22 -7.53
N ALA A 247 -0.73 -14.64 -7.20
CA ALA A 247 -2.04 -15.30 -7.21
C ALA A 247 -3.15 -14.29 -7.55
N ASP A 248 -4.31 -14.81 -7.94
CA ASP A 248 -5.48 -13.99 -8.33
C ASP A 248 -5.92 -13.04 -7.20
N ILE A 249 -6.43 -11.87 -7.59
CA ILE A 249 -7.02 -10.86 -6.71
C ILE A 249 -8.43 -10.56 -7.23
N THR A 250 -9.47 -10.90 -6.47
CA THR A 250 -10.84 -10.82 -6.99
C THR A 250 -11.91 -10.55 -5.92
N HIS A 251 -13.02 -9.94 -6.35
CA HIS A 251 -14.12 -9.47 -5.50
C HIS A 251 -13.63 -8.39 -4.52
N LEU A 252 -13.26 -7.25 -5.09
CA LEU A 252 -12.85 -6.05 -4.36
C LEU A 252 -13.92 -4.97 -4.52
N ALA A 253 -14.39 -4.40 -3.41
CA ALA A 253 -15.23 -3.20 -3.43
C ALA A 253 -14.60 -2.12 -2.58
N VAL A 254 -14.21 -1.01 -3.20
CA VAL A 254 -13.73 0.20 -2.51
C VAL A 254 -14.74 1.30 -2.72
N ASN A 255 -15.27 1.88 -1.63
CA ASN A 255 -16.32 2.87 -1.75
C ASN A 255 -16.27 3.96 -0.68
N ASN A 256 -16.80 5.14 -1.02
CA ASN A 256 -16.94 6.28 -0.11
C ASN A 256 -15.61 6.69 0.53
N CYS A 257 -14.53 6.79 -0.25
CA CYS A 257 -13.21 7.16 0.26
C CYS A 257 -12.78 8.56 -0.22
N VAL A 258 -11.95 9.22 0.58
CA VAL A 258 -11.32 10.50 0.21
C VAL A 258 -9.83 10.28 0.06
N ILE A 259 -9.33 10.51 -1.14
CA ILE A 259 -7.90 10.51 -1.46
C ILE A 259 -7.44 11.96 -1.56
N PHE A 260 -6.38 12.30 -0.82
CA PHE A 260 -5.84 13.66 -0.82
C PHE A 260 -4.31 13.65 -0.84
N GLU A 261 -3.72 14.70 -1.40
CA GLU A 261 -2.26 14.88 -1.50
C GLU A 261 -1.53 13.63 -1.99
N SER A 262 -2.09 12.94 -3.01
CA SER A 262 -1.56 11.65 -3.45
C SER A 262 -0.89 11.70 -4.83
N ASN A 263 0.16 10.91 -5.03
CA ASN A 263 0.78 10.81 -6.37
C ASN A 263 -0.02 9.92 -7.31
N ARG A 264 -0.63 8.85 -6.80
CA ARG A 264 -1.66 8.09 -7.54
C ARG A 264 -2.87 7.84 -6.66
N GLY A 265 -4.06 8.04 -7.22
CA GLY A 265 -5.30 7.69 -6.54
C GLY A 265 -5.45 6.18 -6.44
N ILE A 266 -5.86 5.56 -7.55
CA ILE A 266 -6.11 4.12 -7.63
C ILE A 266 -5.13 3.48 -8.62
N GLY A 267 -4.40 2.46 -8.19
CA GLY A 267 -3.40 1.77 -8.99
C GLY A 267 -3.66 0.27 -9.08
N LEU A 268 -3.90 -0.26 -10.28
CA LEU A 268 -4.04 -1.70 -10.54
C LEU A 268 -2.86 -2.16 -11.41
N VAL A 269 -1.91 -2.88 -10.83
CA VAL A 269 -0.64 -3.19 -11.50
C VAL A 269 -0.37 -4.70 -11.46
N SER A 270 -0.61 -5.40 -12.57
CA SER A 270 -0.35 -6.85 -12.70
C SER A 270 1.02 -7.08 -13.33
N ARG A 271 1.81 -7.96 -12.71
CA ARG A 271 3.21 -8.24 -13.09
C ARG A 271 3.58 -9.73 -13.04
N ASP A 272 2.96 -10.51 -12.16
CA ASP A 272 3.43 -11.85 -11.76
C ASP A 272 2.40 -12.99 -12.00
N GLY A 273 1.60 -12.87 -13.06
CA GLY A 273 0.69 -13.93 -13.51
C GLY A 273 -0.70 -13.95 -12.86
N GLY A 274 -0.85 -13.37 -11.66
CA GLY A 274 -2.14 -13.26 -10.97
C GLY A 274 -3.13 -12.36 -11.71
N ARG A 275 -4.37 -12.85 -11.84
CA ARG A 275 -5.45 -12.16 -12.56
C ARG A 275 -6.28 -11.30 -11.63
N PHE A 276 -6.65 -10.12 -12.10
CA PHE A 276 -7.49 -9.17 -11.39
C PHE A 276 -8.88 -9.18 -12.00
N SER A 277 -9.90 -9.46 -11.20
CA SER A 277 -11.26 -9.41 -11.72
C SER A 277 -12.33 -9.08 -10.69
N LYS A 278 -13.45 -8.52 -11.17
CA LYS A 278 -14.63 -8.19 -10.35
C LYS A 278 -14.28 -7.18 -9.27
N MET A 279 -13.90 -5.99 -9.71
CA MET A 279 -13.49 -4.89 -8.83
C MET A 279 -14.39 -3.68 -9.06
N SER A 280 -14.85 -3.06 -7.98
CA SER A 280 -15.60 -1.81 -8.02
C SER A 280 -14.95 -0.74 -7.15
N PHE A 281 -14.86 0.47 -7.70
CA PHE A 281 -14.37 1.66 -7.04
C PHE A 281 -15.44 2.74 -7.18
N SER A 282 -16.09 3.13 -6.08
CA SER A 282 -17.24 4.03 -6.17
C SER A 282 -17.29 5.16 -5.15
N ASN A 283 -17.82 6.31 -5.57
CA ASN A 283 -17.97 7.49 -4.72
C ASN A 283 -16.65 7.91 -4.06
N ILE A 284 -15.63 8.19 -4.88
CA ILE A 284 -14.29 8.54 -4.40
C ILE A 284 -13.97 9.97 -4.80
N LEU A 285 -13.55 10.75 -3.81
CA LEU A 285 -12.91 12.04 -4.03
C LEU A 285 -11.41 11.84 -4.22
N PHE A 286 -10.79 12.54 -5.17
CA PHE A 286 -9.35 12.47 -5.38
C PHE A 286 -8.70 13.85 -5.55
N ASP A 287 -7.53 14.04 -4.93
CA ASP A 287 -6.59 15.12 -5.19
C ASP A 287 -5.22 14.51 -5.47
N CYS A 288 -4.83 14.52 -6.75
CA CYS A 288 -3.60 13.90 -7.22
C CYS A 288 -2.59 14.93 -7.73
N GLY A 289 -1.43 15.00 -7.09
CA GLY A 289 -0.34 15.92 -7.43
C GLY A 289 1.00 15.21 -7.60
N HIS A 290 1.93 15.80 -8.32
CA HIS A 290 3.24 15.18 -8.54
C HIS A 290 3.98 15.01 -7.22
N GLY A 291 4.43 13.79 -6.95
CA GLY A 291 5.48 13.54 -5.96
C GLY A 291 6.85 13.93 -6.50
N ASN A 292 7.85 13.92 -5.62
CA ASN A 292 9.25 13.94 -6.06
C ASN A 292 9.49 12.77 -7.04
N PRO A 293 10.29 12.94 -8.12
CA PRO A 293 10.59 11.90 -9.13
C PRO A 293 10.94 10.51 -8.58
N CYS A 294 11.45 10.49 -7.36
CA CYS A 294 11.88 9.32 -6.63
C CYS A 294 10.71 8.43 -6.15
N HIS A 295 9.50 8.97 -6.01
CA HIS A 295 8.28 8.19 -5.76
C HIS A 295 7.67 7.67 -7.06
N TRP A 296 6.89 6.60 -6.96
CA TRP A 296 6.20 6.04 -8.11
C TRP A 296 4.89 6.77 -8.33
N GLY A 297 4.65 7.23 -9.56
CA GLY A 297 3.48 8.02 -9.90
C GLY A 297 3.78 9.21 -10.78
N LYS A 298 2.76 9.64 -11.51
CA LYS A 298 2.74 10.88 -12.28
C LYS A 298 1.41 11.60 -12.09
N ALA A 299 1.00 11.75 -10.82
CA ALA A 299 -0.24 12.42 -10.43
C ALA A 299 -1.51 11.79 -11.04
N ASP A 300 -1.54 10.46 -11.15
CA ASP A 300 -2.57 9.69 -11.85
C ASP A 300 -3.81 9.47 -10.95
N PRO A 301 -5.01 9.98 -11.28
CA PRO A 301 -6.22 9.64 -10.51
C PRO A 301 -6.52 8.14 -10.53
N VAL A 302 -6.35 7.52 -11.70
CA VAL A 302 -6.47 6.07 -11.91
C VAL A 302 -5.33 5.62 -12.82
N PHE A 303 -4.62 4.59 -12.40
CA PHE A 303 -3.54 3.95 -13.14
C PHE A 303 -3.78 2.44 -13.22
N VAL A 304 -3.89 1.89 -14.42
CA VAL A 304 -4.06 0.44 -14.65
C VAL A 304 -2.94 -0.02 -15.56
N SER A 305 -2.20 -1.07 -15.18
CA SER A 305 -1.06 -1.52 -15.95
C SER A 305 -0.89 -3.03 -15.95
N VAL A 306 -0.73 -3.59 -17.15
CA VAL A 306 -0.30 -4.98 -17.39
C VAL A 306 0.96 -4.92 -18.23
N ARG A 307 2.08 -5.39 -17.69
CA ARG A 307 3.39 -5.43 -18.36
C ARG A 307 4.24 -6.57 -17.82
N HIS A 308 5.25 -6.97 -18.59
CA HIS A 308 6.24 -7.91 -18.11
C HIS A 308 7.09 -7.29 -17.00
N ARG A 309 7.24 -8.00 -15.88
CA ARG A 309 8.19 -7.63 -14.83
C ARG A 309 9.64 -7.87 -15.26
N ALA A 310 9.84 -9.02 -15.89
CA ALA A 310 11.08 -9.51 -16.47
C ALA A 310 10.72 -10.32 -17.73
N PRO A 311 11.64 -10.56 -18.68
CA PRO A 311 11.32 -11.22 -19.95
C PRO A 311 10.67 -12.60 -19.81
N ASP A 312 10.97 -13.33 -18.74
CA ASP A 312 10.49 -14.67 -18.44
C ASP A 312 9.25 -14.70 -17.52
N VAL A 313 8.85 -13.54 -16.98
CA VAL A 313 7.67 -13.42 -16.12
C VAL A 313 6.49 -12.94 -16.95
N THR A 314 5.50 -13.80 -17.10
CA THR A 314 4.24 -13.46 -17.77
C THR A 314 3.31 -12.76 -16.76
N PRO A 315 2.84 -11.53 -17.02
CA PRO A 315 1.86 -10.90 -16.15
C PRO A 315 0.49 -11.57 -16.28
N GLY A 316 -0.39 -11.30 -15.32
CA GLY A 316 -1.79 -11.72 -15.45
C GLY A 316 -2.58 -10.78 -16.35
N ASP A 317 -3.90 -10.79 -16.19
CA ASP A 317 -4.82 -9.90 -16.89
C ASP A 317 -5.72 -9.14 -15.90
N ILE A 318 -6.29 -8.03 -16.35
CA ILE A 318 -7.17 -7.17 -15.56
C ILE A 318 -8.50 -7.05 -16.31
N SER A 319 -9.59 -7.53 -15.71
CA SER A 319 -10.91 -7.49 -16.34
C SER A 319 -12.06 -7.23 -15.37
N LEU A 320 -13.22 -6.80 -15.88
CA LEU A 320 -14.42 -6.57 -15.08
C LEU A 320 -14.18 -5.58 -13.93
N VAL A 321 -13.69 -4.39 -14.29
CA VAL A 321 -13.40 -3.30 -13.34
C VAL A 321 -14.35 -2.14 -13.59
N VAL A 322 -14.98 -1.64 -12.53
CA VAL A 322 -15.91 -0.52 -12.61
C VAL A 322 -15.44 0.62 -11.70
N PHE A 323 -15.29 1.80 -12.28
CA PHE A 323 -15.10 3.06 -11.59
C PHE A 323 -16.38 3.88 -11.70
N SER A 324 -17.01 4.24 -10.57
CA SER A 324 -18.33 4.89 -10.57
C SER A 324 -18.41 6.07 -9.60
N GLY A 325 -18.67 7.28 -10.06
CA GLY A 325 -18.74 8.45 -9.18
C GLY A 325 -17.35 8.85 -8.66
N LEU A 326 -16.40 9.04 -9.57
CA LEU A 326 -15.09 9.61 -9.23
C LEU A 326 -15.13 11.12 -9.46
N ASN A 327 -14.74 11.91 -8.46
CA ASN A 327 -14.75 13.36 -8.57
C ASN A 327 -13.49 13.97 -7.95
N GLY A 328 -12.76 14.77 -8.71
CA GLY A 328 -11.52 15.31 -8.17
C GLY A 328 -10.67 16.08 -9.15
N VAL A 329 -9.44 16.30 -8.69
CA VAL A 329 -8.42 17.08 -9.36
C VAL A 329 -7.15 16.27 -9.48
N GLY A 330 -6.41 16.51 -10.57
CA GLY A 330 -5.21 15.74 -10.87
C GLY A 330 -4.28 16.53 -11.76
N GLU A 331 -2.98 16.40 -11.54
CA GLU A 331 -1.96 16.98 -12.42
C GLU A 331 -1.52 16.04 -13.54
N GLY A 332 -1.89 14.75 -13.47
CA GLY A 332 -1.58 13.71 -14.44
C GLY A 332 -2.78 13.36 -15.32
N ALA A 333 -2.77 12.14 -15.87
CA ALA A 333 -3.90 11.58 -16.61
C ALA A 333 -4.49 10.37 -15.87
N ILE A 334 -5.72 10.00 -16.20
CA ILE A 334 -6.17 8.61 -16.02
C ILE A 334 -5.45 7.78 -17.09
N ASN A 335 -4.73 6.73 -16.67
CA ASN A 335 -3.86 5.98 -17.56
C ASN A 335 -4.10 4.48 -17.45
N LEU A 336 -4.47 3.84 -18.56
CA LEU A 336 -4.61 2.42 -18.70
C LEU A 336 -3.61 1.92 -19.74
N HIS A 337 -2.56 1.22 -19.32
CA HIS A 337 -1.47 0.81 -20.19
C HIS A 337 -1.26 -0.71 -20.15
N SER A 338 -1.60 -1.39 -21.25
CA SER A 338 -1.36 -2.82 -21.45
C SER A 338 -0.28 -3.03 -22.51
N GLU A 339 0.85 -3.62 -22.14
CA GLU A 339 1.86 -4.06 -23.12
C GLU A 339 1.41 -5.29 -23.91
N ILE A 340 0.48 -6.07 -23.36
CA ILE A 340 -0.16 -7.19 -24.02
C ILE A 340 -1.56 -6.73 -24.44
N PRO A 341 -1.83 -6.48 -25.74
CA PRO A 341 -3.14 -6.00 -26.17
C PRO A 341 -4.28 -6.92 -25.71
N GLY A 342 -5.32 -6.35 -25.12
CA GLY A 342 -6.48 -7.08 -24.58
C GLY A 342 -6.31 -7.69 -23.19
N ALA A 343 -5.11 -7.61 -22.59
CA ALA A 343 -4.92 -8.08 -21.21
C ALA A 343 -5.55 -7.13 -20.18
N ILE A 344 -5.78 -5.85 -20.53
CA ILE A 344 -6.73 -4.98 -19.83
C ILE A 344 -8.01 -4.94 -20.66
N ARG A 345 -9.14 -5.38 -20.08
CA ARG A 345 -10.42 -5.39 -20.78
C ARG A 345 -11.64 -5.18 -19.90
N ASP A 346 -12.76 -4.81 -20.50
CA ASP A 346 -14.06 -4.64 -19.81
C ASP A 346 -13.94 -3.71 -18.58
N VAL A 347 -13.26 -2.57 -18.78
CA VAL A 347 -13.13 -1.50 -17.79
C VAL A 347 -14.20 -0.44 -18.07
N THR A 348 -14.95 -0.06 -17.05
CA THR A 348 -16.02 0.94 -17.17
C THR A 348 -15.75 2.13 -16.26
N PHE A 349 -15.85 3.34 -16.79
CA PHE A 349 -15.99 4.58 -16.04
C PHE A 349 -17.42 5.08 -16.18
N ASN A 350 -18.08 5.36 -15.06
CA ASN A 350 -19.44 5.88 -15.03
C ASN A 350 -19.54 7.05 -14.04
N GLY A 351 -19.77 8.27 -14.51
CA GLY A 351 -19.82 9.45 -13.65
C GLY A 351 -18.42 9.84 -13.17
N LEU A 352 -17.59 10.35 -14.08
CA LEU A 352 -16.29 10.92 -13.78
C LEU A 352 -16.37 12.45 -13.88
N THR A 353 -15.97 13.17 -12.84
CA THR A 353 -15.69 14.60 -12.90
C THR A 353 -14.21 14.82 -12.60
N PHE A 354 -13.46 15.26 -13.59
CA PHE A 354 -12.00 15.40 -13.49
C PHE A 354 -11.55 16.79 -13.92
N SER A 355 -10.98 17.55 -12.98
CA SER A 355 -10.31 18.82 -13.27
C SER A 355 -8.80 18.61 -13.37
N GLN A 356 -8.26 18.64 -14.59
CA GLN A 356 -6.83 18.51 -14.84
C GLN A 356 -6.13 19.86 -14.59
N ARG A 357 -5.05 19.86 -13.81
CA ARG A 357 -4.33 21.07 -13.38
C ARG A 357 -2.91 21.12 -13.92
N VAL A 358 -2.38 22.35 -14.09
CA VAL A 358 -0.97 22.57 -14.38
C VAL A 358 -0.14 22.28 -13.14
N SER A 359 1.02 21.64 -13.32
CA SER A 359 2.01 21.39 -12.28
C SER A 359 3.28 22.15 -12.60
N GLU A 360 4.07 22.47 -11.57
CA GLU A 360 5.43 22.97 -11.74
C GLU A 360 6.45 21.85 -12.05
N SER A 361 6.02 20.58 -11.93
CA SER A 361 6.88 19.42 -12.17
C SER A 361 7.24 19.26 -13.64
N ASP A 362 8.54 19.06 -13.92
CA ASP A 362 9.06 18.75 -15.26
C ASP A 362 8.72 17.32 -15.74
N GLU A 363 8.17 16.52 -14.82
CA GLU A 363 7.61 15.20 -15.10
C GLU A 363 6.16 15.28 -15.61
N GLN A 364 5.50 16.45 -15.58
CA GLN A 364 4.16 16.59 -16.14
C GLN A 364 4.18 16.29 -17.65
N GLY A 365 3.26 15.41 -18.07
CA GLY A 365 3.25 14.85 -19.43
C GLY A 365 4.07 13.57 -19.60
N CYS A 366 4.58 13.01 -18.51
CA CYS A 366 5.06 11.64 -18.45
C CYS A 366 4.03 10.72 -17.77
N TYR A 367 4.10 9.43 -18.06
CA TYR A 367 3.49 8.38 -17.29
C TYR A 367 4.55 7.44 -16.73
N ASP A 368 4.19 6.71 -15.68
CA ASP A 368 5.10 5.81 -14.97
C ASP A 368 4.52 4.40 -14.92
N VAL A 369 5.11 3.50 -15.72
CA VAL A 369 4.76 2.07 -15.82
C VAL A 369 5.71 1.17 -15.01
N ARG A 370 6.46 1.74 -14.06
CA ARG A 370 7.34 0.98 -13.18
C ARG A 370 6.63 -0.08 -12.34
N PRO A 371 7.32 -1.20 -12.03
CA PRO A 371 8.66 -1.57 -12.54
C PRO A 371 8.54 -2.18 -13.95
N PRO A 372 9.22 -1.67 -15.00
CA PRO A 372 9.35 -2.40 -16.25
C PRO A 372 10.54 -3.37 -16.17
N CYS A 373 10.72 -4.17 -17.22
CA CYS A 373 12.01 -4.78 -17.52
C CYS A 373 13.07 -3.70 -17.79
N ASN A 374 14.12 -3.64 -16.97
CA ASN A 374 15.28 -2.81 -17.22
C ASN A 374 16.18 -3.48 -18.29
N PRO A 375 16.38 -2.90 -19.48
CA PRO A 375 17.13 -3.56 -20.56
C PRO A 375 18.60 -3.85 -20.21
N ASP A 376 19.22 -3.07 -19.32
CA ASP A 376 20.60 -3.27 -18.90
C ASP A 376 20.75 -4.41 -17.87
N ARG A 377 19.65 -4.76 -17.19
CA ARG A 377 19.55 -5.86 -16.22
C ARG A 377 18.14 -6.45 -16.30
N PRO A 378 17.83 -7.23 -17.35
CA PRO A 378 16.47 -7.62 -17.68
C PRO A 378 15.80 -8.50 -16.61
N THR A 379 16.59 -9.18 -15.78
CA THR A 379 16.13 -9.96 -14.63
C THR A 379 16.40 -9.26 -13.29
N GLY A 380 16.91 -8.02 -13.33
CA GLY A 380 17.10 -7.18 -12.16
C GLY A 380 15.76 -6.89 -11.49
N MET A 381 15.78 -6.69 -10.18
CA MET A 381 14.59 -6.49 -9.34
C MET A 381 14.85 -5.37 -8.33
N GLY A 382 13.79 -4.86 -7.69
CA GLY A 382 13.88 -3.80 -6.69
C GLY A 382 14.50 -2.53 -7.27
N ARG A 383 15.65 -2.12 -6.74
CA ARG A 383 16.36 -0.89 -7.17
C ARG A 383 16.66 -0.83 -8.66
N ASP A 384 16.99 -1.97 -9.27
CA ASP A 384 17.37 -2.02 -10.69
C ASP A 384 16.22 -1.57 -11.61
N ASN A 385 14.96 -1.80 -11.24
CA ASN A 385 13.79 -1.42 -12.06
C ASN A 385 13.09 -0.15 -11.57
N ALA A 386 13.36 0.25 -10.33
CA ALA A 386 12.71 1.37 -9.69
C ALA A 386 13.48 2.69 -9.85
N TRP A 387 14.82 2.62 -9.91
CA TRP A 387 15.70 3.78 -9.76
C TRP A 387 16.70 3.97 -10.88
N ARG A 388 16.97 2.94 -11.69
CA ARG A 388 17.98 3.07 -12.73
C ARG A 388 17.50 4.02 -13.81
N VAL A 389 18.32 5.03 -14.08
CA VAL A 389 18.05 6.06 -15.08
C VAL A 389 18.39 5.53 -16.47
N ASN A 390 17.44 5.64 -17.38
CA ASN A 390 17.61 5.45 -18.81
C ASN A 390 18.44 6.64 -19.36
N PRO A 391 19.64 6.40 -19.91
CA PRO A 391 20.51 7.48 -20.38
C PRO A 391 19.98 8.20 -21.63
N GLN A 392 19.05 7.61 -22.38
CA GLN A 392 18.42 8.24 -23.54
C GLN A 392 17.32 9.22 -23.14
N THR A 393 16.56 8.93 -22.07
CA THR A 393 15.43 9.78 -21.63
C THR A 393 15.76 10.66 -20.43
N GLY A 394 16.86 10.38 -19.73
CA GLY A 394 17.23 11.05 -18.48
C GLY A 394 16.31 10.72 -17.30
N ARG A 395 15.41 9.74 -17.44
CA ARG A 395 14.41 9.35 -16.44
C ARG A 395 14.58 7.90 -16.03
N ALA A 396 13.98 7.48 -14.92
CA ALA A 396 13.95 6.07 -14.54
C ALA A 396 13.35 5.22 -15.68
N HIS A 397 13.86 4.00 -15.90
CA HIS A 397 13.26 3.08 -16.87
C HIS A 397 11.76 2.90 -16.58
N GLY A 398 10.92 2.98 -17.60
CA GLY A 398 9.46 2.88 -17.48
C GLY A 398 8.77 4.19 -17.11
N VAL A 399 9.52 5.30 -16.98
CA VAL A 399 8.94 6.64 -17.03
C VAL A 399 9.07 7.17 -18.45
N GLU A 400 7.95 7.39 -19.10
CA GLU A 400 7.84 7.66 -20.54
C GLU A 400 6.96 8.88 -20.79
N ARG A 401 7.19 9.61 -21.89
CA ARG A 401 6.32 10.73 -22.29
C ARG A 401 5.10 10.21 -23.03
N TYR A 402 3.94 10.84 -22.81
CA TYR A 402 2.78 10.58 -23.66
C TYR A 402 3.10 10.92 -25.12
N PRO A 403 2.86 10.02 -26.09
CA PRO A 403 3.35 10.20 -27.46
C PRO A 403 2.81 11.45 -28.18
N GLN A 404 1.59 11.90 -27.84
CA GLN A 404 0.94 13.09 -28.42
C GLN A 404 0.84 14.27 -27.43
N GLY A 405 1.57 14.20 -26.31
CA GLY A 405 1.40 15.13 -25.19
C GLY A 405 0.40 14.61 -24.15
N LEU A 406 0.26 15.32 -23.03
CA LEU A 406 -0.57 14.90 -21.89
C LEU A 406 -2.07 14.92 -22.23
N PRO A 407 -2.78 13.78 -22.30
CA PRO A 407 -4.24 13.75 -22.41
C PRO A 407 -4.87 13.78 -21.00
N ALA A 408 -6.20 13.80 -20.92
CA ALA A 408 -6.90 13.58 -19.65
C ALA A 408 -7.15 12.09 -19.37
N ILE A 409 -7.43 11.31 -20.42
CA ILE A 409 -7.52 9.84 -20.37
C ILE A 409 -6.63 9.27 -21.46
N TYR A 410 -5.73 8.36 -21.08
CA TYR A 410 -4.89 7.58 -21.99
C TYR A 410 -5.17 6.09 -21.83
N ALA A 411 -5.44 5.41 -22.94
CA ALA A 411 -5.59 3.96 -22.97
C ALA A 411 -4.72 3.36 -24.10
N HIS A 412 -3.83 2.44 -23.76
CA HIS A 412 -2.98 1.72 -24.70
C HIS A 412 -3.19 0.21 -24.53
N GLY A 413 -3.51 -0.51 -25.60
CA GLY A 413 -3.71 -1.97 -25.58
C GLY A 413 -4.97 -2.42 -24.81
N VAL A 414 -5.92 -1.52 -24.56
CA VAL A 414 -7.13 -1.78 -23.75
C VAL A 414 -8.31 -2.16 -24.64
N GLN A 415 -9.04 -3.22 -24.28
CA GLN A 415 -10.23 -3.66 -25.04
C GLN A 415 -11.55 -3.47 -24.29
N GLY A 416 -12.58 -2.99 -24.97
CA GLY A 416 -13.91 -2.83 -24.41
C GLY A 416 -13.98 -1.79 -23.29
N LEU A 417 -13.22 -0.70 -23.40
CA LEU A 417 -13.32 0.44 -22.50
C LEU A 417 -14.70 1.10 -22.66
N GLN A 418 -15.38 1.37 -21.55
CA GLN A 418 -16.68 2.06 -21.54
C GLN A 418 -16.58 3.35 -20.76
N LEU A 419 -17.05 4.45 -21.35
CA LEU A 419 -16.96 5.81 -20.79
C LEU A 419 -18.36 6.44 -20.78
N ASN A 420 -18.95 6.56 -19.60
CA ASN A 420 -20.30 7.06 -19.41
C ASN A 420 -20.30 8.27 -18.46
N ALA A 421 -21.02 9.34 -18.81
CA ALA A 421 -21.12 10.56 -18.02
C ALA A 421 -19.75 11.10 -17.56
N ILE A 422 -18.87 11.38 -18.54
CA ILE A 422 -17.52 11.90 -18.32
C ILE A 422 -17.52 13.41 -18.47
N ASN A 423 -17.10 14.12 -17.43
CA ASN A 423 -16.92 15.58 -17.42
C ASN A 423 -15.46 15.89 -17.10
N ILE A 424 -14.76 16.54 -18.04
CA ILE A 424 -13.34 16.86 -17.93
C ILE A 424 -13.16 18.36 -18.12
N THR A 425 -12.50 19.01 -17.16
CA THR A 425 -12.10 20.41 -17.23
C THR A 425 -10.57 20.48 -17.34
N ARG A 426 -10.06 21.30 -18.27
CA ARG A 426 -8.62 21.48 -18.51
C ARG A 426 -8.30 22.98 -18.62
N PRO A 427 -7.04 23.40 -18.44
CA PRO A 427 -6.66 24.80 -18.58
C PRO A 427 -6.91 25.33 -19.99
N GLU A 428 -7.31 26.60 -20.09
CA GLU A 428 -7.50 27.31 -21.36
C GLU A 428 -6.73 28.64 -21.34
N PRO A 429 -5.77 28.87 -22.27
CA PRO A 429 -5.35 27.96 -23.33
C PRO A 429 -4.65 26.70 -22.78
N LEU A 430 -4.64 25.62 -23.57
CA LEU A 430 -3.91 24.40 -23.21
C LEU A 430 -2.40 24.70 -23.08
N PRO A 431 -1.72 24.21 -22.03
CA PRO A 431 -0.28 24.35 -21.90
C PRO A 431 0.48 23.64 -23.03
N ALA A 432 1.70 24.10 -23.31
CA ALA A 432 2.56 23.46 -24.29
C ALA A 432 2.86 21.99 -23.91
N GLY A 433 2.83 21.09 -24.91
CA GLY A 433 3.05 19.66 -24.69
C GLY A 433 1.83 18.91 -24.11
N TRP A 434 0.69 19.58 -23.94
CA TRP A 434 -0.57 18.92 -23.64
C TRP A 434 -1.27 18.52 -24.93
N ASP A 435 -1.95 17.37 -24.89
CA ASP A 435 -2.69 16.86 -26.02
C ASP A 435 -3.96 17.68 -26.24
N ALA A 436 -4.27 18.04 -27.48
CA ALA A 436 -5.53 18.69 -27.83
C ALA A 436 -6.73 17.74 -27.63
N GLU A 437 -6.54 16.44 -27.84
CA GLU A 437 -7.57 15.44 -27.59
C GLU A 437 -7.62 15.08 -26.10
N HIS A 438 -8.83 15.08 -25.53
CA HIS A 438 -9.02 14.76 -24.11
C HIS A 438 -8.79 13.27 -23.83
N ILE A 439 -9.19 12.42 -24.77
CA ILE A 439 -9.18 10.96 -24.66
C ILE A 439 -8.34 10.40 -25.81
N ARG A 440 -7.28 9.68 -25.47
CA ARG A 440 -6.40 9.01 -26.42
C ARG A 440 -6.46 7.50 -26.25
N ILE A 441 -6.71 6.81 -27.35
CA ILE A 441 -6.76 5.35 -27.40
C ILE A 441 -5.82 4.86 -28.49
N GLN A 442 -4.96 3.93 -28.12
CA GLN A 442 -3.98 3.29 -29.00
C GLN A 442 -4.11 1.78 -28.88
N ASP A 443 -4.11 1.08 -30.02
CA ASP A 443 -4.16 -0.38 -30.08
C ASP A 443 -5.28 -1.02 -29.24
N GLY A 444 -6.45 -0.36 -29.22
CA GLY A 444 -7.60 -0.70 -28.38
C GLY A 444 -8.93 -0.15 -28.92
N ASP A 445 -10.03 -0.39 -28.20
CA ASP A 445 -11.39 0.02 -28.60
C ASP A 445 -12.26 0.54 -27.45
N ILE A 446 -13.20 1.43 -27.79
CA ILE A 446 -14.32 1.85 -26.92
C ILE A 446 -15.55 1.02 -27.31
N ARG A 447 -16.27 0.50 -26.32
CA ARG A 447 -17.62 -0.04 -26.52
C ARG A 447 -18.65 1.01 -26.13
N GLU A 448 -19.59 1.31 -27.03
CA GLU A 448 -20.76 2.11 -26.70
C GLU A 448 -21.64 1.36 -25.70
N ALA A 449 -22.12 2.06 -24.67
CA ALA A 449 -23.11 1.52 -23.75
C ALA A 449 -24.42 1.27 -24.50
N LYS A 450 -24.92 0.03 -24.45
CA LYS A 450 -26.22 -0.34 -25.02
C LYS A 450 -27.38 0.14 -24.17
#